data_AF-A0A1G2CHD5-F1
#
_entry.id   AF-A0A1G2CHD5-F1
#
_cell.length_a   1.000
_cell.length_b   1.000
_cell.length_c   1.000
_cell.angle_alpha   90.00
_cell.angle_beta   90.00
_cell.angle_gamma   90.00
#
_symmetry.space_group_name_H-M   'P 1'
#
loop_
_entity.id
_entity.type
_entity.pdbx_description
1 polymer ?
#
loop_
_entity_poly.entity_id
_entity_poly.type
_entity_poly.pdbx_seq_one_letter_code
_entity_poly.pdbx_strand_id
1 'polypeptide(L)'
;MTFFLKNRGFTLIELIVALGLFSIIMVITTGSFVRFLKTERQALSFVSVNNNLGAAIEQMAKEIRTGKNFCANGQSCQSPSVLSFVNSKGAAVTYCLENGTVKRSAGQDCSSGQGITGSKVSVGYLNFIVSNNGNYPPRITISISANPNNESASIYTANLQTTVSSRQLGG
;
A
#
# COMPACT_ATOMS: atom_id res chain seq x y z
N MET A 1 -42.88 15.78 58.90
CA MET A 1 -41.45 15.93 59.25
C MET A 1 -40.69 16.24 57.97
N THR A 2 -40.65 17.50 57.57
CA THR A 2 -40.02 17.95 56.31
C THR A 2 -38.53 18.17 56.56
N PHE A 3 -37.69 17.29 56.01
CA PHE A 3 -36.24 17.45 55.99
C PHE A 3 -35.91 18.68 55.13
N PHE A 4 -35.49 19.78 55.76
CA PHE A 4 -34.86 20.88 55.03
C PHE A 4 -33.51 20.39 54.50
N LEU A 5 -33.43 20.09 53.21
CA LEU A 5 -32.17 19.94 52.50
C LEU A 5 -31.43 21.29 52.58
N LYS A 6 -30.40 21.33 53.43
CA LYS A 6 -29.52 22.48 53.60
C LYS A 6 -28.73 22.68 52.30
N ASN A 7 -29.19 23.58 51.44
CA ASN A 7 -28.43 24.02 50.26
C ASN A 7 -27.15 24.73 50.72
N ARG A 8 -26.03 23.98 50.76
CA ARG A 8 -24.70 24.55 50.98
C ARG A 8 -24.24 25.16 49.66
N GLY A 9 -24.18 26.49 49.60
CA GLY A 9 -23.58 27.21 48.48
C GLY A 9 -22.08 26.94 48.39
N PHE A 10 -21.53 26.98 47.17
CA PHE A 10 -20.09 26.89 46.93
C PHE A 10 -19.39 28.17 47.39
N THR A 11 -18.21 28.01 48.00
CA THR A 11 -17.32 29.13 48.32
C THR A 11 -16.55 29.57 47.07
N LEU A 12 -16.17 30.85 47.01
CA LEU A 12 -15.36 31.37 45.89
C LEU A 12 -14.04 30.61 45.72
N ILE A 13 -13.43 30.18 46.83
CA ILE A 13 -12.19 29.41 46.81
C ILE A 13 -12.37 28.02 46.19
N GLU A 14 -13.48 27.33 46.48
CA GLU A 14 -13.79 26.02 45.87
C GLU A 14 -13.98 26.14 44.35
N LEU A 15 -14.60 27.22 43.86
CA LEU A 15 -14.78 27.47 42.43
C LEU A 15 -13.44 27.71 41.72
N ILE A 16 -12.54 28.48 42.32
CA ILE A 16 -11.20 28.75 41.74
C ILE A 16 -10.38 27.46 41.68
N VAL A 17 -10.41 26.66 42.75
CA VAL A 17 -9.70 25.36 42.79
C VAL A 17 -10.28 24.39 41.77
N ALA A 18 -11.62 24.30 41.65
CA ALA A 18 -12.27 23.43 40.68
C ALA A 18 -11.96 23.80 39.24
N LEU A 19 -11.98 25.10 38.89
CA LEU A 19 -11.61 25.58 37.55
C LEU A 19 -10.13 25.34 37.24
N GLY A 20 -9.25 25.54 38.23
CA GLY A 20 -7.82 25.24 38.10
C GLY A 20 -7.59 23.77 37.75
N LEU A 21 -8.16 22.85 38.54
CA LEU A 21 -8.04 21.41 38.31
C LEU A 21 -8.66 20.99 36.97
N PHE A 22 -9.85 21.52 36.64
CA PHE A 22 -10.50 21.23 35.37
C PHE A 22 -9.66 21.66 34.17
N SER A 23 -9.05 22.86 34.23
CA SER A 23 -8.21 23.37 33.15
C SER A 23 -6.98 22.48 32.91
N ILE A 24 -6.33 22.00 33.98
CA ILE A 24 -5.18 21.08 33.89
C ILE A 24 -5.59 19.77 33.20
N ILE A 25 -6.72 19.18 33.60
CA ILE A 25 -7.24 17.94 33.00
C ILE A 25 -7.57 18.15 31.52
N MET A 26 -8.22 19.26 31.17
CA MET A 26 -8.59 19.56 29.78
C MET A 26 -7.36 19.68 28.87
N VAL A 27 -6.28 20.29 29.35
CA VAL A 27 -5.02 20.41 28.58
C VAL A 27 -4.41 19.02 28.34
N ILE A 28 -4.37 18.16 29.36
CA ILE A 28 -3.83 16.79 29.24
C ILE A 28 -4.65 15.96 28.25
N THR A 29 -5.98 16.00 28.36
CA THR A 29 -6.88 15.25 27.48
C THR A 29 -6.78 15.74 26.03
N THR A 30 -6.76 17.05 25.81
CA THR A 30 -6.68 17.63 24.46
C THR A 30 -5.33 17.31 23.81
N GLY A 31 -4.23 17.43 24.57
CA GLY A 31 -2.90 17.05 24.08
C GLY A 31 -2.80 15.58 23.67
N SER A 32 -3.45 14.69 24.43
CA SER A 32 -3.52 13.26 24.10
C SER A 32 -4.38 13.01 22.85
N PHE A 33 -5.51 13.70 22.73
CA PHE A 33 -6.40 13.57 21.57
C PHE A 33 -5.74 14.01 20.26
N VAL A 34 -4.99 15.12 20.27
CA VAL A 34 -4.24 15.57 19.08
C VAL A 34 -3.19 14.55 18.65
N ARG A 35 -2.50 13.91 19.61
CA ARG A 35 -1.54 12.83 19.32
C ARG A 35 -2.24 11.63 18.70
N PHE A 36 -3.39 11.24 19.24
CA PHE A 36 -4.21 10.15 18.70
C PHE A 36 -4.58 10.39 17.23
N LEU A 37 -5.07 11.59 16.88
CA LEU A 37 -5.40 11.95 15.49
C LEU A 37 -4.19 11.86 14.55
N LYS A 38 -3.00 12.23 15.03
CA LYS A 38 -1.76 12.09 14.24
C LYS A 38 -1.46 10.62 13.96
N THR A 39 -1.55 9.76 14.97
CA THR A 39 -1.33 8.31 14.84
C THR A 39 -2.38 7.67 13.92
N GLU A 40 -3.65 8.06 14.03
CA GLU A 40 -4.71 7.57 13.15
C GLU A 40 -4.42 7.88 11.67
N ARG A 41 -4.03 9.12 11.37
CA ARG A 41 -3.65 9.51 9.99
C ARG A 41 -2.47 8.71 9.46
N GLN A 42 -1.47 8.43 10.30
CA GLN A 42 -0.33 7.59 9.91
C GLN A 42 -0.78 6.14 9.62
N ALA A 43 -1.64 5.57 10.46
CA ALA A 43 -2.19 4.23 10.25
C ALA A 43 -3.01 4.12 8.95
N LEU A 44 -3.85 5.12 8.67
CA LEU A 44 -4.63 5.17 7.42
C LEU A 44 -3.73 5.24 6.18
N SER A 45 -2.64 6.02 6.23
CA SER A 45 -1.66 6.07 5.16
C SER A 45 -0.98 4.72 4.94
N PHE A 46 -0.61 4.03 6.02
CA PHE A 46 -0.01 2.69 5.98
C PHE A 46 -0.95 1.67 5.33
N VAL A 47 -2.22 1.65 5.74
CA VAL A 47 -3.24 0.76 5.18
C VAL A 47 -3.47 1.08 3.71
N SER A 48 -3.54 2.36 3.33
CA SER A 48 -3.70 2.78 1.94
C SER A 48 -2.54 2.28 1.06
N VAL A 49 -1.29 2.39 1.51
CA VAL A 49 -0.12 1.88 0.76
C VAL A 49 -0.22 0.38 0.55
N ASN A 50 -0.46 -0.39 1.62
CA ASN A 50 -0.56 -1.84 1.55
C ASN A 50 -1.72 -2.31 0.66
N ASN A 51 -2.88 -1.65 0.72
CA ASN A 51 -4.02 -1.98 -0.15
C ASN A 51 -3.72 -1.70 -1.63
N ASN A 52 -3.06 -0.57 -1.94
CA ASN A 52 -2.66 -0.26 -3.32
C ASN A 52 -1.65 -1.27 -3.86
N LEU A 53 -0.63 -1.63 -3.08
CA LEU A 53 0.35 -2.64 -3.49
C LEU A 53 -0.28 -4.03 -3.60
N GLY A 54 -1.11 -4.40 -2.64
CA GLY A 54 -1.84 -5.68 -2.64
C GLY A 54 -2.70 -5.83 -3.89
N ALA A 55 -3.48 -4.80 -4.25
CA ALA A 55 -4.29 -4.81 -5.47
C ALA A 55 -3.45 -4.92 -6.74
N ALA A 56 -2.34 -4.17 -6.84
CA ALA A 56 -1.43 -4.25 -7.98
C ALA A 56 -0.78 -5.65 -8.10
N ILE A 57 -0.32 -6.21 -6.98
CA ILE A 57 0.25 -7.56 -6.91
C ILE A 57 -0.78 -8.62 -7.28
N GLU A 58 -2.02 -8.51 -6.79
CA GLU A 58 -3.09 -9.46 -7.10
C GLU A 58 -3.41 -9.45 -8.60
N GLN A 59 -3.51 -8.26 -9.19
CA GLN A 59 -3.72 -8.12 -10.62
C GLN A 59 -2.57 -8.75 -11.42
N MET A 60 -1.31 -8.43 -11.09
CA MET A 60 -0.13 -9.04 -11.70
C MET A 60 -0.15 -10.56 -11.55
N ALA A 61 -0.37 -11.06 -10.34
CA ALA A 61 -0.37 -12.48 -10.03
C ALA A 61 -1.45 -13.24 -10.79
N LYS A 62 -2.65 -12.67 -10.93
CA LYS A 62 -3.75 -13.28 -11.69
C LYS A 62 -3.39 -13.45 -13.16
N GLU A 63 -2.80 -12.43 -13.77
CA GLU A 63 -2.40 -12.50 -15.17
C GLU A 63 -1.20 -13.43 -15.38
N ILE A 64 -0.17 -13.31 -14.53
CA ILE A 64 1.01 -14.16 -14.53
C ILE A 64 0.64 -15.64 -14.34
N ARG A 65 -0.31 -15.96 -13.44
CA ARG A 65 -0.75 -17.34 -13.22
C ARG A 65 -1.27 -18.00 -14.49
N THR A 66 -1.89 -17.24 -15.39
CA THR A 66 -2.39 -17.76 -16.68
C THR A 66 -1.51 -17.40 -17.87
N GLY A 67 -0.39 -16.72 -17.60
CA GLY A 67 0.54 -16.24 -18.60
C GLY A 67 1.42 -17.35 -19.15
N LYS A 68 1.84 -17.19 -20.39
CA LYS A 68 2.78 -18.04 -21.10
C LYS A 68 3.86 -17.17 -21.74
N ASN A 69 4.94 -17.80 -22.20
CA ASN A 69 5.99 -17.13 -22.96
C ASN A 69 6.58 -15.92 -22.20
N PHE A 70 6.89 -16.10 -20.91
CA PHE A 70 7.56 -15.09 -20.10
C PHE A 70 8.91 -14.76 -20.71
N CYS A 71 9.14 -13.46 -20.95
CA CYS A 71 10.33 -12.95 -21.61
C CYS A 71 10.57 -13.50 -23.04
N ALA A 72 9.54 -13.96 -23.76
CA ALA A 72 9.69 -14.40 -25.16
C ALA A 72 9.51 -13.23 -26.14
N ASN A 73 10.22 -13.31 -27.28
CA ASN A 73 10.32 -12.31 -28.37
C ASN A 73 11.45 -11.28 -28.22
N GLY A 74 12.71 -11.73 -28.15
CA GLY A 74 13.92 -10.92 -28.46
C GLY A 74 14.26 -9.78 -27.49
N GLN A 75 13.29 -9.31 -26.72
CA GLN A 75 13.44 -8.46 -25.56
C GLN A 75 13.15 -9.34 -24.35
N SER A 76 14.19 -10.09 -23.97
CA SER A 76 14.27 -10.77 -22.68
C SER A 76 13.94 -9.78 -21.57
N CYS A 77 13.68 -10.27 -20.37
CA CYS A 77 13.61 -9.46 -19.17
C CYS A 77 14.97 -8.76 -18.91
N GLN A 78 15.29 -7.74 -19.73
CA GLN A 78 16.60 -7.07 -19.81
C GLN A 78 16.84 -6.23 -18.57
N SER A 79 15.76 -5.82 -17.91
CA SER A 79 15.78 -5.16 -16.62
C SER A 79 14.96 -5.97 -15.62
N PRO A 80 15.44 -6.11 -14.37
CA PRO A 80 14.65 -6.70 -13.29
C PRO A 80 13.29 -6.02 -13.12
N SER A 81 13.16 -4.74 -13.50
CA SER A 81 11.95 -3.95 -13.31
C SER A 81 10.89 -4.11 -14.39
N VAL A 82 11.13 -4.96 -15.40
CA VAL A 82 10.21 -5.16 -16.54
C VAL A 82 9.91 -6.64 -16.72
N LEU A 83 8.61 -6.96 -16.84
CA LEU A 83 8.14 -8.32 -17.12
C LEU A 83 7.18 -8.29 -18.31
N SER A 84 7.55 -8.97 -19.39
CA SER A 84 6.70 -9.16 -20.57
C SER A 84 6.30 -10.62 -20.73
N PHE A 85 5.03 -10.87 -21.09
CA PHE A 85 4.50 -12.21 -21.33
C PHE A 85 3.21 -12.15 -22.15
N VAL A 86 2.71 -13.32 -22.56
CA VAL A 86 1.43 -13.45 -23.27
C VAL A 86 0.36 -13.95 -22.30
N ASN A 87 -0.76 -13.24 -22.20
CA ASN A 87 -1.86 -13.62 -21.32
C ASN A 87 -2.70 -14.77 -21.90
N SER A 88 -3.69 -15.25 -21.14
CA SER A 88 -4.61 -16.32 -21.56
C SER A 88 -5.46 -16.00 -22.79
N LYS A 89 -5.58 -14.72 -23.17
CA LYS A 89 -6.31 -14.27 -24.36
C LYS A 89 -5.40 -14.16 -25.60
N GLY A 90 -4.12 -14.52 -25.49
CA GLY A 90 -3.15 -14.37 -26.57
C GLY A 90 -2.63 -12.94 -26.77
N ALA A 91 -2.96 -12.00 -25.88
CA ALA A 91 -2.46 -10.63 -25.95
C ALA A 91 -1.13 -10.47 -25.19
N ALA A 92 -0.20 -9.71 -25.76
CA ALA A 92 1.03 -9.33 -25.08
C ALA A 92 0.74 -8.35 -23.94
N VAL A 93 1.33 -8.61 -22.78
CA VAL A 93 1.21 -7.76 -21.59
C VAL A 93 2.61 -7.50 -21.04
N THR A 94 2.88 -6.24 -20.73
CA THR A 94 4.13 -5.82 -20.09
C THR A 94 3.83 -5.02 -18.83
N TYR A 95 4.48 -5.41 -17.73
CA TYR A 95 4.52 -4.66 -16.48
C TYR A 95 5.86 -4.00 -16.29
N CYS A 96 5.85 -2.78 -15.77
CA CYS A 96 7.06 -2.02 -15.53
C CYS A 96 6.86 -0.90 -14.52
N LEU A 97 7.97 -0.41 -14.00
CA LEU A 97 8.03 0.75 -13.13
C LEU A 97 8.53 1.97 -13.91
N GLU A 98 7.73 3.02 -13.94
CA GLU A 98 8.10 4.30 -14.55
C GLU A 98 7.61 5.45 -13.68
N ASN A 99 8.48 6.42 -13.37
CA ASN A 99 8.17 7.59 -12.54
C ASN A 99 7.48 7.24 -11.20
N GLY A 100 7.95 6.19 -10.53
CA GLY A 100 7.39 5.75 -9.24
C GLY A 100 5.99 5.13 -9.32
N THR A 101 5.49 4.81 -10.52
CA THR A 101 4.18 4.19 -10.73
C THR A 101 4.37 2.86 -11.46
N VAL A 102 3.72 1.80 -10.99
CA VAL A 102 3.68 0.54 -11.75
C VAL A 102 2.65 0.69 -12.86
N LYS A 103 3.10 0.43 -14.09
CA LYS A 103 2.28 0.50 -15.29
C LYS A 103 2.06 -0.89 -15.87
N ARG A 104 0.90 -1.04 -16.51
CA ARG A 104 0.52 -2.20 -17.32
C ARG A 104 0.25 -1.74 -18.75
N SER A 105 0.99 -2.30 -19.70
CA SER A 105 0.82 -2.03 -21.14
C SER A 105 0.28 -3.25 -21.88
N ALA A 106 -0.54 -3.01 -22.91
CA ALA A 106 -1.07 -4.03 -23.81
C ALA A 106 -0.17 -4.23 -25.05
N GLY A 107 1.14 -4.29 -24.82
CA GLY A 107 2.18 -4.37 -25.85
C GLY A 107 3.55 -4.52 -25.20
N GLN A 108 4.62 -4.26 -25.96
CA GLN A 108 6.00 -4.34 -25.46
C GLN A 108 6.49 -3.02 -24.84
N ASP A 109 5.84 -1.89 -25.16
CA ASP A 109 6.27 -0.57 -24.69
C ASP A 109 5.62 -0.18 -23.37
N CYS A 110 6.45 0.24 -22.43
CA CYS A 110 6.02 0.71 -21.11
C CYS A 110 5.43 2.12 -21.10
N SER A 111 5.83 2.97 -22.06
CA SER A 111 5.45 4.38 -22.10
C SER A 111 3.95 4.58 -22.37
N SER A 112 3.29 3.65 -23.07
CA SER A 112 1.84 3.64 -23.31
C SER A 112 1.04 2.94 -22.21
N GLY A 113 1.70 2.47 -21.15
CA GLY A 113 1.08 1.71 -20.08
C GLY A 113 0.17 2.55 -19.17
N GLN A 114 -0.90 1.92 -18.69
CA GLN A 114 -1.80 2.49 -17.69
C GLN A 114 -1.27 2.21 -16.29
N GLY A 115 -1.26 3.21 -15.41
CA GLY A 115 -0.87 3.05 -14.01
C GLY A 115 -1.85 2.16 -13.25
N ILE A 116 -1.34 1.12 -12.59
CA ILE A 116 -2.13 0.21 -11.74
C ILE A 116 -2.00 0.54 -10.25
N THR A 117 -0.99 1.31 -9.87
CA THR A 117 -0.83 1.86 -8.52
C THR A 117 -1.40 3.27 -8.44
N GLY A 118 -2.13 3.61 -7.36
CA GLY A 118 -2.70 4.94 -7.18
C GLY A 118 -1.67 6.03 -6.85
N SER A 119 -2.03 7.29 -7.11
CA SER A 119 -1.17 8.49 -6.92
C SER A 119 -0.77 8.79 -5.47
N LYS A 120 -1.41 8.15 -4.48
CA LYS A 120 -1.08 8.27 -3.06
C LYS A 120 0.16 7.45 -2.67
N VAL A 121 0.69 6.65 -3.58
CA VAL A 121 1.80 5.74 -3.36
C VAL A 121 2.87 6.00 -4.42
N SER A 122 4.13 6.03 -3.99
CA SER A 122 5.30 6.11 -4.87
C SER A 122 6.11 4.83 -4.72
N VAL A 123 6.25 4.08 -5.81
CA VAL A 123 6.95 2.80 -5.85
C VAL A 123 8.45 3.05 -5.99
N GLY A 124 9.23 2.56 -5.03
CA GLY A 124 10.67 2.73 -4.98
C GLY A 124 11.39 1.78 -5.94
N TYR A 125 11.05 0.50 -5.88
CA TYR A 125 11.53 -0.49 -6.83
C TYR A 125 10.47 -1.55 -7.12
N LEU A 126 10.62 -2.17 -8.29
CA LEU A 126 9.89 -3.34 -8.72
C LEU A 126 10.91 -4.29 -9.34
N ASN A 127 10.90 -5.55 -8.95
CA ASN A 127 11.78 -6.57 -9.48
C ASN A 127 10.99 -7.85 -9.77
N PHE A 128 11.25 -8.45 -10.91
CA PHE A 128 10.70 -9.72 -11.36
C PHE A 128 11.82 -10.72 -11.55
N ILE A 129 11.82 -11.78 -10.74
CA ILE A 129 12.75 -12.89 -10.87
C ILE A 129 11.99 -14.05 -11.51
N VAL A 130 12.33 -14.36 -12.76
CA VAL A 130 11.73 -15.46 -13.51
C VAL A 130 12.61 -16.71 -13.38
N SER A 131 12.05 -17.77 -12.81
CA SER A 131 12.67 -19.09 -12.75
C SER A 131 11.94 -20.02 -13.71
N ASN A 132 12.61 -20.37 -14.81
CA ASN A 132 12.09 -21.28 -15.83
C ASN A 132 13.15 -22.35 -16.13
N ASN A 133 12.95 -23.57 -15.63
CA ASN A 133 13.87 -24.69 -15.80
C ASN A 133 13.36 -25.75 -16.80
N GLY A 134 12.31 -25.46 -17.57
CA GLY A 134 11.74 -26.36 -18.59
C GLY A 134 10.96 -27.57 -18.04
N ASN A 135 11.41 -28.17 -16.94
CA ASN A 135 10.77 -29.35 -16.30
C ASN A 135 9.64 -28.99 -15.33
N TYR A 136 9.55 -27.74 -14.90
CA TYR A 136 8.54 -27.24 -13.98
C TYR A 136 7.84 -26.02 -14.56
N PRO A 137 6.56 -25.77 -14.19
CA PRO A 137 5.90 -24.54 -14.57
C PRO A 137 6.72 -23.32 -14.10
N PRO A 138 6.89 -22.29 -14.94
CA PRO A 138 7.72 -21.15 -14.60
C PRO A 138 7.19 -20.45 -13.35
N ARG A 139 8.11 -20.05 -12.47
CA ARG A 139 7.81 -19.33 -11.24
C ARG A 139 8.32 -17.90 -11.36
N ILE A 140 7.47 -16.94 -11.09
CA ILE A 140 7.78 -15.52 -11.15
C ILE A 140 7.70 -15.00 -9.73
N THR A 141 8.82 -14.54 -9.19
CA THR A 141 8.86 -13.82 -7.92
C THR A 141 8.79 -12.33 -8.20
N ILE A 142 7.80 -11.68 -7.62
CA ILE A 142 7.56 -10.24 -7.70
C ILE A 142 8.02 -9.65 -6.37
N SER A 143 8.96 -8.72 -6.40
CA SER A 143 9.40 -7.95 -5.25
C SER A 143 9.14 -6.47 -5.50
N ILE A 144 8.37 -5.82 -4.64
CA ILE A 144 7.95 -4.43 -4.80
C ILE A 144 8.18 -3.67 -3.49
N SER A 145 8.67 -2.43 -3.61
CA SER A 145 8.70 -1.49 -2.49
C SER A 145 7.95 -0.22 -2.82
N ALA A 146 7.29 0.36 -1.83
CA ALA A 146 6.68 1.66 -2.00
C ALA A 146 6.60 2.48 -0.72
N ASN A 147 6.55 3.78 -0.92
CA ASN A 147 6.43 4.79 0.11
C ASN A 147 5.12 5.56 -0.09
N PRO A 148 4.48 6.05 0.98
CA PRO A 148 3.38 6.99 0.85
C PRO A 148 3.86 8.30 0.24
N ASN A 149 3.08 8.88 -0.67
CA ASN A 149 3.38 10.15 -1.35
C ASN A 149 3.12 11.40 -0.46
N ASN A 150 3.01 11.21 0.86
CA ASN A 150 2.77 12.29 1.83
C ASN A 150 4.02 12.47 2.69
N GLU A 151 4.56 13.70 2.74
CA GLU A 151 5.79 14.03 3.48
C GLU A 151 5.74 13.63 4.97
N SER A 152 4.57 13.67 5.60
CA SER A 152 4.39 13.28 7.02
C SER A 152 4.47 11.77 7.29
N ALA A 153 4.45 10.95 6.23
CA ALA A 153 4.50 9.49 6.29
C ALA A 153 5.73 8.91 5.57
N SER A 154 6.62 9.76 5.04
CA SER A 154 7.74 9.37 4.16
C SER A 154 8.82 8.50 4.81
N ILE A 155 8.72 8.21 6.11
CA ILE A 155 9.64 7.34 6.85
C ILE A 155 9.24 5.86 6.70
N TYR A 156 8.01 5.57 6.23
CA TYR A 156 7.54 4.20 6.08
C TYR A 156 7.70 3.67 4.66
N THR A 157 8.51 2.62 4.51
CA THR A 157 8.63 1.83 3.28
C THR A 157 7.94 0.49 3.46
N ALA A 158 6.90 0.23 2.66
CA ALA A 158 6.32 -1.09 2.52
C ALA A 158 7.17 -1.91 1.55
N ASN A 159 7.58 -3.11 1.95
CA ASN A 159 8.23 -4.09 1.09
C ASN A 159 7.37 -5.34 1.04
N LEU A 160 6.96 -5.74 -0.15
CA LEU A 160 6.16 -6.95 -0.37
C LEU A 160 6.85 -7.83 -1.41
N GLN A 161 6.80 -9.13 -1.17
CA GLN A 161 7.29 -10.12 -2.09
C GLN A 161 6.29 -11.26 -2.20
N THR A 162 6.04 -11.70 -3.43
CA THR A 162 5.20 -12.87 -3.70
C THR A 162 5.79 -13.70 -4.83
N THR A 163 5.54 -15.00 -4.84
CA THR A 163 5.96 -15.90 -5.91
C THR A 163 4.74 -16.57 -6.51
N VAL A 164 4.61 -16.49 -7.83
CA VAL A 164 3.48 -17.00 -8.60
C VAL A 164 3.99 -18.05 -9.58
N SER A 165 3.43 -19.25 -9.52
CA SER A 165 3.63 -20.25 -10.56
C SER A 165 2.62 -20.04 -11.70
N SER A 166 3.10 -20.16 -12.93
CA SER A 166 2.20 -20.23 -14.10
C SER A 166 1.49 -21.58 -14.13
N ARG A 167 0.24 -21.59 -14.56
CA ARG A 167 -0.55 -22.76 -14.91
C ARG A 167 -0.91 -22.65 -16.38
N GLN A 168 -0.21 -23.43 -17.20
CA GLN A 168 -0.59 -23.55 -18.61
C GLN A 168 -1.87 -24.37 -18.71
N LEU A 169 -2.99 -23.71 -19.04
CA LEU A 169 -4.15 -24.41 -19.55
C LEU A 169 -3.79 -24.85 -20.97
N GLY A 170 -3.76 -26.16 -21.19
CA GLY A 170 -3.52 -26.74 -22.51
C GLY A 170 -4.50 -26.17 -23.52
N GLY A 171 -3.99 -25.79 -24.69
CA GLY A 171 -4.77 -25.59 -25.89
C GLY A 171 -4.57 -26.80 -26.78
#